data_AF-A0A6V7IXL0-F1
#
_entry.id   AF-A0A6V7IXL0-F1
#
_cell.length_a   1.000
_cell.length_b   1.000
_cell.length_c   1.000
_cell.angle_alpha   90.00
_cell.angle_beta   90.00
_cell.angle_gamma   90.00
#
_symmetry.space_group_name_H-M   'P 1'
#
loop_
_entity.id
_entity.type
_entity.pdbx_description
1 polymer ?
#
loop_
_entity_poly.entity_id
_entity_poly.type
_entity_poly.pdbx_seq_one_letter_code
_entity_poly.pdbx_strand_id
1 'polypeptide(L)' 'FNYSVESTWGYRDVNGTWNGMIGLLDRGEIDIGGTATFMIPQRIGVVDYVQLYTPTG' A
#
# COMPACT_ATOMS: atom_id res chain seq x y z
N PHE A 1 -18.61 3.26 -7.87
CA PHE A 1 -17.37 2.81 -7.21
C PHE A 1 -16.32 3.86 -7.51
N ASN A 2 -15.79 4.54 -6.50
CA ASN A 2 -14.72 5.52 -6.69
C ASN A 2 -13.38 4.79 -6.52
N TYR A 3 -12.47 4.88 -7.48
CA TYR A 3 -11.16 4.26 -7.41
C TYR A 3 -10.13 5.14 -8.10
N SER A 4 -8.89 5.04 -7.63
CA SER A 4 -7.72 5.69 -8.22
C SER A 4 -6.72 4.61 -8.63
N VAL A 5 -5.95 4.88 -9.69
CA VAL A 5 -4.90 3.97 -10.17
C VAL A 5 -3.56 4.63 -9.97
N GLU A 6 -2.71 4.00 -9.15
CA GLU A 6 -1.33 4.41 -8.93
C GLU A 6 -0.38 3.47 -9.69
N SER A 7 0.64 4.03 -10.32
CA SER A 7 1.65 3.25 -11.07
C SER A 7 2.69 2.58 -10.17
N THR A 8 2.66 2.85 -8.86
CA THR A 8 3.58 2.31 -7.87
C THR A 8 2.85 2.00 -6.57
N TRP A 9 3.31 0.96 -5.86
CA TRP A 9 2.85 0.71 -4.49
C TRP A 9 3.18 1.89 -3.58
N GLY A 10 4.36 2.48 -3.72
CA GLY A 10 4.79 3.57 -2.87
C GLY A 10 6.09 3.30 -2.14
N TYR A 11 6.93 4.33 -2.11
CA TYR A 11 8.21 4.38 -1.44
C TYR A 11 8.23 5.57 -0.48
N ARG A 12 8.97 5.41 0.62
CA ARG A 12 9.11 6.46 1.62
C ARG A 12 10.13 7.49 1.14
N ASP A 13 9.71 8.74 1.11
CA ASP A 13 10.56 9.87 0.77
C ASP A 13 11.40 10.32 2.00
N VAL A 14 12.41 11.15 1.77
CA VAL A 14 13.34 11.64 2.80
C VAL A 14 12.64 12.41 3.92
N ASN A 15 11.50 13.04 3.61
CA ASN A 15 10.66 13.76 4.57
C ASN A 15 9.75 12.83 5.40
N GLY A 16 9.84 11.52 5.17
CA GLY A 16 9.09 10.49 5.88
C GLY A 16 7.70 10.18 5.33
N THR A 17 7.23 10.94 4.34
CA THR A 17 5.95 10.70 3.66
C THR A 17 6.05 9.58 2.64
N TRP A 18 4.91 8.98 2.29
CA TRP A 18 4.82 7.94 1.27
C TRP A 18 4.19 8.47 -0.02
N ASN A 19 4.71 8.02 -1.16
CA ASN A 19 4.07 8.22 -2.45
C ASN A 19 3.27 6.99 -2.90
N GLY A 20 2.64 7.04 -4.07
CA GLY A 20 1.87 5.95 -4.65
C GLY A 20 0.70 5.50 -3.76
N MET A 21 0.31 4.24 -3.91
CA MET A 21 -0.82 3.65 -3.20
C MET A 21 -0.68 3.70 -1.67
N ILE A 22 0.50 3.40 -1.12
CA ILE A 22 0.79 3.47 0.32
C ILE A 22 0.65 4.91 0.82
N GLY A 23 1.05 5.90 0.02
CA GLY A 23 0.83 7.31 0.34
C GLY A 23 -0.65 7.68 0.46
N LEU A 24 -1.49 7.16 -0.44
CA LEU A 24 -2.93 7.37 -0.38
C LEU A 24 -3.55 6.72 0.87
N LEU A 25 -3.08 5.52 1.25
CA LEU A 25 -3.52 4.82 2.48
C LEU A 25 -3.07 5.57 3.74
N ASP A 26 -1.80 5.96 3.82
CA ASP A 26 -1.20 6.68 4.95
C ASP A 26 -1.91 8.02 5.23
N ARG A 27 -2.38 8.69 4.17
CA ARG A 27 -3.15 9.95 4.27
C ARG A 27 -4.67 9.75 4.39
N GLY A 28 -5.16 8.51 4.37
CA GLY A 28 -6.59 8.20 4.46
C GLY A 28 -7.41 8.65 3.25
N GLU A 29 -6.80 8.80 2.08
CA GLU A 29 -7.49 9.16 0.83
C GLU A 29 -8.19 7.94 0.19
N ILE A 30 -7.72 6.74 0.51
CA ILE A 30 -8.33 5.45 0.15
C ILE A 30 -8.31 4.53 1.36
N ASP A 31 -9.26 3.58 1.42
CA ASP A 31 -9.36 2.64 2.54
C ASP A 31 -8.64 1.31 2.27
N ILE A 32 -8.55 0.88 0.99
CA ILE A 32 -8.05 -0.46 0.61
C ILE A 32 -7.21 -0.38 -0.67
N GLY A 33 -6.06 -1.09 -0.66
CA GLY A 33 -5.27 -1.37 -1.86
C GLY A 33 -5.70 -2.67 -2.56
N GLY A 34 -5.99 -2.60 -3.85
CA GLY A 34 -6.50 -3.75 -4.65
C GLY A 34 -5.43 -4.62 -5.30
N THR A 35 -4.16 -4.51 -4.90
CA THR A 35 -3.03 -5.22 -5.51
C THR A 35 -2.28 -6.07 -4.50
N ALA A 36 -1.68 -7.17 -4.96
CA ALA A 36 -0.77 -7.94 -4.13
C ALA A 36 0.48 -7.09 -3.85
N THR A 37 0.77 -6.84 -2.57
CA THR A 37 1.97 -6.10 -2.15
C THR A 37 2.81 -6.96 -1.23
N PHE A 38 4.12 -6.85 -1.34
CA PHE A 38 5.01 -7.48 -0.37
C PHE A 38 4.86 -6.82 1.00
N MET A 39 4.82 -7.67 2.04
CA MET A 39 5.00 -7.26 3.42
C MET A 39 6.48 -6.99 3.66
N ILE A 40 6.82 -5.76 4.02
CA ILE A 40 8.19 -5.34 4.33
C ILE A 40 8.22 -4.58 5.66
N PRO A 41 9.32 -4.64 6.44
CA PRO A 41 9.40 -4.01 7.76
C PRO A 41 9.06 -2.51 7.76
N GLN A 42 9.42 -1.80 6.71
CA GLN A 42 9.22 -0.36 6.58
C GLN A 42 7.75 0.05 6.53
N ARG A 43 6.84 -0.86 6.16
CA ARG A 43 5.39 -0.61 6.04
C ARG A 43 4.61 -1.05 7.28
N ILE A 44 5.25 -1.70 8.24
CA ILE A 44 4.63 -2.08 9.51
C ILE A 44 4.26 -0.82 10.28
N GLY A 45 2.99 -0.71 10.68
CA GLY A 45 2.45 0.48 11.34
C GLY A 45 2.05 1.63 10.41
N VAL A 46 2.23 1.45 9.09
CA VAL A 46 1.72 2.37 8.05
C VAL A 46 0.47 1.80 7.40
N VAL A 47 0.49 0.50 7.08
CA VAL A 47 -0.66 -0.22 6.51
C VAL A 47 -0.83 -1.58 7.18
N ASP A 48 -2.07 -2.06 7.20
CA ASP A 48 -2.41 -3.42 7.60
C ASP A 48 -2.52 -4.34 6.40
N TYR A 49 -2.06 -5.58 6.57
CA TYR A 49 -2.07 -6.59 5.51
C TYR A 49 -3.16 -7.64 5.78
N VAL A 50 -4.00 -7.88 4.78
CA VAL A 50 -4.93 -9.01 4.78
C VAL A 50 -4.21 -10.22 4.18
N GLN A 51 -4.12 -11.30 4.96
CA GLN A 51 -3.49 -12.54 4.48
C GLN A 51 -4.37 -13.21 3.42
N LEU A 52 -3.96 -13.08 2.17
CA LEU A 52 -4.50 -13.83 1.03
C LEU A 52 -3.45 -14.82 0.55
N TYR A 53 -3.78 -16.11 0.58
CA TYR A 53 -2.90 -17.14 0.05
C TYR A 53 -2.82 -16.98 -1.47
N THR A 54 -1.64 -16.70 -2.00
CA THR A 54 -1.38 -16.80 -3.45
C THR A 54 -0.99 -18.25 -3.74
N PRO A 55 -1.80 -19.02 -4.49
CA PRO A 55 -1.44 -20.39 -4.85
C PRO A 55 -0.19 -20.38 -5.74
N THR A 56 0.82 -21.18 -5.40
CA THR A 56 2.05 -21.31 -6.18
C THR A 56 2.08 -22.62 -6.98
N GLY A 57 0.94 -23.00 -7.56
CA GLY A 57 0.79 -24.25 -8.33
C GLY A 57 1.73 -24.37 -9.51
#